data_AF-A0AA39DSS7-F1
#
_entry.id   AF-A0AA39DSS7-F1
#
_cell.length_a   1.000
_cell.length_b   1.000
_cell.length_c   1.000
_cell.angle_alpha   90.00
_cell.angle_beta   90.00
_cell.angle_gamma   90.00
#
_symmetry.space_group_name_H-M   'P 1'
#
loop_
_entity.id
_entity.type
_entity.pdbx_description
1 polymer ?
#
loop_
_entity_poly.entity_id
_entity_poly.type
_entity_poly.pdbx_seq_one_letter_code
_entity_poly.pdbx_strand_id
1 'polypeptide(L)'
;MVLLAVENRQPHVYELLLNRKIQKDTVFRIVDKDGNSALHLAAMLRDNLPWHIPGAALQMQWEIKWFDYVKNSMPIHFFPHYNGNNQTPKEVFNESHKELVEKGGKWLKATSDSCSVVSALIATVAFATSATVPGGIKEDSGKPILERQPAFRIFAISSLVALCFSVTSVVMFLAILTSRYQVKDFRRDLPRKLLLGLSSLFVSIAAILVSFCAGHFFVLKDELKYAAFPVYAVTCLPVTFFAIAQFPLYLDLVWATFKKVPKRGSRDDT
;
A
#
# COMPACT_ATOMS: atom_id res chain seq x y z
N MET A 1 34.05 6.59 -5.45
CA MET A 1 33.29 5.31 -5.50
C MET A 1 32.05 5.34 -4.59
N VAL A 2 32.17 5.70 -3.31
CA VAL A 2 31.00 5.81 -2.42
C VAL A 2 29.99 6.86 -2.87
N LEU A 3 30.45 8.07 -3.23
CA LEU A 3 29.56 9.12 -3.76
C LEU A 3 28.78 8.65 -5.00
N LEU A 4 29.47 8.04 -5.98
CA LEU A 4 28.85 7.46 -7.18
C LEU A 4 27.83 6.35 -6.85
N ALA A 5 28.12 5.49 -5.87
CA ALA A 5 27.18 4.45 -5.44
C ALA A 5 25.92 5.07 -4.82
N VAL A 6 26.06 6.19 -4.11
CA VAL A 6 24.93 6.90 -3.51
C VAL A 6 24.09 7.63 -4.54
N GLU A 7 24.76 8.37 -5.40
CA GLU A 7 24.17 9.14 -6.48
C GLU A 7 23.35 8.27 -7.44
N ASN A 8 23.86 7.08 -7.79
CA ASN A 8 23.18 6.12 -8.67
C ASN A 8 22.28 5.13 -7.93
N ARG A 9 22.00 5.38 -6.65
CA ARG A 9 21.13 4.57 -5.80
C ARG A 9 21.43 3.06 -5.83
N GLN A 10 22.68 2.70 -5.58
CA GLN A 10 23.16 1.31 -5.60
C GLN A 10 23.29 0.77 -4.17
N PRO A 11 22.21 0.27 -3.52
CA PRO A 11 22.23 -0.13 -2.11
C PRO A 11 23.23 -1.24 -1.81
N HIS A 12 23.33 -2.26 -2.67
CA HIS A 12 24.25 -3.38 -2.47
C HIS A 12 25.72 -2.95 -2.61
N VAL A 13 26.02 -2.11 -3.59
CA VAL A 13 27.37 -1.56 -3.78
C VAL A 13 27.74 -0.68 -2.59
N TYR A 14 26.83 0.20 -2.16
CA TYR A 14 27.03 1.06 -1.02
C TYR A 14 27.26 0.25 0.27
N GLU A 15 26.43 -0.75 0.56
CA GLU A 15 26.57 -1.64 1.71
C GLU A 15 27.91 -2.39 1.68
N LEU A 16 28.31 -2.92 0.53
CA LEU A 16 29.60 -3.59 0.35
C LEU A 16 30.79 -2.65 0.62
N LEU A 17 30.70 -1.40 0.16
CA LEU A 17 31.72 -0.38 0.41
C LEU A 17 31.80 0.01 1.89
N LEU A 18 30.67 0.08 2.58
CA LEU A 18 30.64 0.33 4.04
C LEU A 18 31.26 -0.82 4.85
N ASN A 19 31.11 -2.06 4.40
CA ASN A 19 31.58 -3.25 5.09
C ASN A 19 33.09 -3.52 4.91
N ARG A 20 33.72 -3.00 3.86
CA ARG A 20 35.14 -3.25 3.52
C ARG A 20 36.18 -2.60 4.47
N LYS A 21 35.79 -2.06 5.64
CA LYS A 21 36.69 -1.36 6.59
C LYS A 21 37.60 -0.30 5.93
N ILE A 22 37.13 0.34 4.86
CA ILE A 22 37.74 1.61 4.40
C ILE A 22 37.56 2.58 5.56
N GLN A 23 38.61 3.33 5.97
CA GLN A 23 38.54 4.31 7.05
C GLN A 23 37.27 5.16 6.89
N LYS A 24 36.22 4.82 7.65
CA LYS A 24 34.87 5.37 7.46
C LYS A 24 34.91 6.89 7.59
N ASP A 25 35.81 7.37 8.44
CA ASP A 25 36.07 8.77 8.75
C ASP A 25 36.53 9.58 7.53
N THR A 26 37.30 9.02 6.60
CA THR A 26 37.83 9.77 5.44
C THR A 26 36.82 9.80 4.29
N VAL A 27 36.07 8.71 4.09
CA VAL A 27 35.16 8.56 2.94
C VAL A 27 33.95 9.47 3.02
N PHE A 28 33.44 9.73 4.23
CA PHE A 28 32.28 10.61 4.43
C PHE A 28 32.60 12.10 4.37
N ARG A 29 33.88 12.49 4.41
CA ARG A 29 34.34 13.87 4.20
C ARG A 29 34.48 14.25 2.73
N ILE A 30 34.46 13.26 1.83
CA ILE A 30 34.61 13.50 0.40
C ILE A 30 33.35 14.21 -0.12
N VAL A 31 33.57 15.26 -0.89
CA VAL A 31 32.54 15.99 -1.63
C VAL A 31 32.77 15.87 -3.13
N ASP A 32 31.72 16.09 -3.92
CA ASP A 32 31.87 16.28 -5.36
C ASP A 32 32.39 17.68 -5.73
N LYS A 33 32.38 18.01 -7.02
CA LYS A 33 32.86 19.30 -7.54
C LYS A 33 32.04 20.50 -7.06
N ASP A 34 30.79 20.27 -6.68
CA ASP A 34 29.83 21.30 -6.24
C ASP A 34 29.73 21.36 -4.71
N GLY A 35 30.61 20.65 -3.99
CA GLY A 35 30.61 20.58 -2.53
C GLY A 35 29.51 19.68 -1.96
N ASN A 36 28.83 18.87 -2.76
CA ASN A 36 27.81 17.94 -2.28
C ASN A 36 28.47 16.75 -1.58
N SER A 37 28.09 16.55 -0.32
CA SER A 37 28.41 15.32 0.42
C SER A 37 27.55 14.15 -0.06
N ALA A 38 27.89 12.93 0.39
CA ALA A 38 27.07 11.73 0.13
C ALA A 38 25.58 11.95 0.48
N LEU A 39 25.30 12.70 1.55
CA LEU A 39 23.92 12.96 1.98
C LEU A 39 23.18 13.94 1.05
N HIS A 40 23.88 14.92 0.46
CA HIS A 40 23.32 15.78 -0.57
C HIS A 40 23.01 14.99 -1.85
N LEU A 41 23.91 14.09 -2.27
CA LEU A 41 23.69 13.23 -3.43
C LEU A 41 22.52 12.25 -3.23
N ALA A 42 22.37 11.72 -1.99
CA ALA A 42 21.21 10.92 -1.62
C ALA A 42 19.90 11.73 -1.62
N ALA A 43 20.00 13.05 -1.49
CA ALA A 43 18.87 13.96 -1.47
C ALA A 43 18.42 14.43 -2.84
N MET A 44 19.22 14.25 -3.90
CA MET A 44 18.87 14.69 -5.24
C MET A 44 18.06 13.61 -5.95
N LEU A 45 16.84 13.93 -6.37
CA LEU A 45 16.08 13.12 -7.31
C LEU A 45 16.71 13.21 -8.70
N ARG A 46 16.90 12.07 -9.39
CA ARG A 46 17.50 12.00 -10.72
C ARG A 46 16.48 11.51 -11.73
N ASP A 47 16.49 12.12 -12.92
CA ASP A 47 15.55 11.78 -14.00
C ASP A 47 15.75 10.36 -14.55
N ASN A 48 16.97 9.82 -14.41
CA ASN A 48 17.37 8.50 -14.92
C ASN A 48 17.50 7.45 -13.80
N LEU A 49 16.52 7.33 -12.90
CA LEU A 49 16.47 6.14 -12.03
C LEU A 49 16.02 4.94 -12.89
N PRO A 50 16.80 3.85 -12.99
CA PRO A 50 16.47 2.70 -13.83
C PRO A 50 15.34 1.82 -13.27
N TRP A 51 14.49 2.34 -12.37
CA TRP A 51 13.56 1.55 -11.57
C TRP A 51 12.11 1.96 -11.81
N HIS A 52 11.28 0.99 -12.15
CA HIS A 52 9.83 1.15 -12.17
C HIS A 52 9.27 0.78 -10.78
N ILE A 53 9.28 1.72 -9.83
CA ILE A 53 8.51 1.53 -8.59
C ILE A 53 7.03 1.81 -8.92
N PRO A 54 6.11 0.86 -8.66
CA PRO A 54 4.71 1.06 -9.00
C PRO A 54 4.11 2.21 -8.18
N GLY A 55 3.78 3.31 -8.85
CA GLY A 55 3.15 4.47 -8.23
C GLY A 55 4.15 5.46 -7.58
N ALA A 56 3.94 6.75 -7.88
CA ALA A 56 4.80 7.84 -7.41
C ALA A 56 4.88 7.94 -5.88
N ALA A 57 3.85 7.49 -5.15
CA ALA A 57 3.87 7.49 -3.68
C ALA A 57 4.83 6.45 -3.09
N LEU A 58 4.91 5.26 -3.71
CA LEU A 58 5.87 4.22 -3.31
C LEU A 58 7.30 4.64 -3.66
N GLN A 59 7.48 5.31 -4.81
CA GLN A 59 8.77 5.91 -5.17
C GLN A 59 9.18 6.96 -4.13
N MET A 60 8.27 7.84 -3.71
CA MET A 60 8.55 8.83 -2.66
C MET A 60 8.95 8.17 -1.33
N GLN A 61 8.23 7.13 -0.91
CA GLN A 61 8.57 6.37 0.29
C GLN A 61 9.97 5.75 0.20
N TRP A 62 10.33 5.26 -0.97
CA TRP A 62 11.64 4.68 -1.25
C TRP A 62 12.76 5.71 -1.16
N GLU A 63 12.59 6.88 -1.77
CA GLU A 63 13.57 7.98 -1.70
C GLU A 63 13.83 8.43 -0.27
N ILE A 64 12.77 8.52 0.55
CA ILE A 64 12.90 8.83 1.98
C ILE A 64 13.71 7.75 2.70
N LYS A 65 13.42 6.46 2.44
CA LYS A 65 14.17 5.34 3.03
C LYS A 65 15.63 5.32 2.60
N TRP A 66 15.90 5.64 1.33
CA TRP A 66 17.25 5.74 0.81
C TRP A 66 18.04 6.86 1.49
N PHE A 67 17.46 8.06 1.55
CA PHE A 67 18.04 9.20 2.25
C PHE A 67 18.32 8.88 3.73
N ASP A 68 17.35 8.27 4.41
CA ASP A 68 17.50 7.84 5.80
C ASP A 68 18.59 6.77 5.99
N TYR A 69 18.70 5.82 5.06
CA TYR A 69 19.71 4.77 5.10
C TYR A 69 21.12 5.36 4.99
N VAL A 70 21.34 6.25 4.01
CA VAL A 70 22.61 6.97 3.86
C VAL A 70 22.90 7.79 5.12
N LYS A 71 21.94 8.61 5.57
CA LYS A 71 22.07 9.44 6.77
C LYS A 71 22.48 8.64 8.01
N ASN A 72 21.80 7.52 8.27
CA ASN A 72 22.04 6.71 9.48
C ASN A 72 23.33 5.89 9.41
N SER A 73 23.92 5.72 8.22
CA SER A 73 25.20 5.04 8.06
C SER A 73 26.42 5.95 8.24
N MET A 74 26.21 7.27 8.30
CA MET A 74 27.25 8.29 8.41
C MET A 74 27.50 8.70 9.88
N PRO A 75 28.77 8.89 10.32
CA PRO A 75 29.09 9.42 11.65
C PRO A 75 28.61 10.88 11.84
N ILE A 76 28.14 11.21 13.05
CA ILE A 76 27.37 12.42 13.39
C ILE A 76 28.15 13.75 13.17
N HIS A 77 29.47 13.73 12.98
CA HIS A 77 30.32 14.92 12.88
C HIS A 77 31.22 14.97 11.62
N PHE A 78 30.91 14.19 10.59
CA PHE A 78 31.86 13.91 9.51
C PHE A 78 31.47 14.41 8.11
N PHE A 79 30.48 15.28 8.00
CA PHE A 79 30.03 15.78 6.69
C PHE A 79 29.76 17.29 6.66
N PRO A 80 30.05 17.95 5.52
CA PRO A 80 29.64 19.33 5.27
C PRO A 80 28.14 19.50 5.47
N HIS A 81 27.76 20.50 6.26
CA HIS A 81 26.36 20.84 6.51
C HIS A 81 25.72 21.54 5.32
N TYR A 82 26.53 22.21 4.51
CA TYR A 82 26.13 22.98 3.35
C TYR A 82 26.95 22.55 2.12
N ASN A 83 26.32 22.53 0.95
CA ASN A 83 27.02 22.41 -0.32
C ASN A 83 27.52 23.77 -0.82
N GLY A 84 28.12 23.82 -2.02
CA GLY A 84 28.61 25.06 -2.65
C GLY A 84 27.54 26.13 -2.88
N ASN A 85 26.25 25.74 -2.89
CA ASN A 85 25.11 26.65 -3.01
C ASN A 85 24.53 27.08 -1.64
N ASN A 86 25.23 26.77 -0.54
CA ASN A 86 24.79 27.04 0.83
C ASN A 86 23.46 26.36 1.20
N GLN A 87 23.16 25.20 0.61
CA GLN A 87 21.96 24.42 0.90
C GLN A 87 22.30 23.22 1.78
N THR A 88 21.39 22.86 2.68
CA THR A 88 21.47 21.62 3.47
C THR A 88 20.94 20.43 2.67
N PRO A 89 21.29 19.18 3.04
CA PRO A 89 20.74 18.00 2.37
C PRO A 89 19.22 17.91 2.44
N LYS A 90 18.60 18.45 3.51
CA LYS A 90 17.15 18.43 3.68
C LYS A 90 16.45 19.42 2.75
N GLU A 91 17.06 20.60 2.52
CA GLU A 91 16.56 21.58 1.56
C GLU A 91 16.65 21.03 0.13
N VAL A 92 17.80 20.43 -0.21
CA VAL A 92 17.98 19.74 -1.50
C VAL A 92 16.95 18.62 -1.69
N PHE A 93 16.66 17.84 -0.64
CA PHE A 93 15.64 16.77 -0.69
C PHE A 93 14.26 17.34 -0.99
N ASN A 94 13.83 18.34 -0.23
CA ASN A 94 12.50 18.94 -0.38
C ASN A 94 12.32 19.58 -1.76
N GLU A 95 13.33 20.28 -2.27
CA GLU A 95 13.25 20.96 -3.56
C GLU A 95 13.22 19.95 -4.71
N SER A 96 14.16 18.99 -4.73
CA SER A 96 14.26 18.01 -5.81
C SER A 96 13.08 17.03 -5.86
N HIS A 97 12.40 16.78 -4.74
CA HIS A 97 11.28 15.83 -4.67
C HIS A 97 9.90 16.49 -4.71
N LYS A 98 9.82 17.81 -4.90
CA LYS A 98 8.55 18.56 -4.87
C LYS A 98 7.52 18.01 -5.87
N GLU A 99 7.95 17.75 -7.10
CA GLU A 99 7.07 17.21 -8.15
C GLU A 99 6.67 15.75 -7.86
N LEU A 100 7.57 14.96 -7.27
CA LEU A 100 7.28 13.57 -6.88
C LEU A 100 6.26 13.50 -5.75
N VAL A 101 6.30 14.44 -4.80
CA VAL A 101 5.29 14.59 -3.74
C VAL A 101 3.92 14.89 -4.34
N GLU A 102 3.84 15.80 -5.32
CA GLU A 102 2.59 16.12 -6.00
C GLU A 102 2.03 14.91 -6.76
N LYS A 103 2.88 14.25 -7.58
CA LYS A 103 2.52 13.03 -8.32
C LYS A 103 2.10 11.91 -7.35
N GLY A 104 2.81 11.74 -6.24
CA GLY A 104 2.50 10.77 -5.19
C GLY A 104 1.16 11.05 -4.50
N GLY A 105 0.87 12.32 -4.23
CA GLY A 105 -0.42 12.74 -3.66
C GLY A 105 -1.58 12.48 -4.60
N LYS A 106 -1.43 12.83 -5.89
CA LYS A 106 -2.44 12.53 -6.93
C LYS A 106 -2.68 11.02 -7.07
N TRP A 107 -1.60 10.23 -7.08
CA TRP A 107 -1.70 8.77 -7.16
C TRP A 107 -2.42 8.16 -5.95
N LEU A 108 -2.10 8.61 -4.73
CA LEU A 108 -2.79 8.18 -3.51
C LEU A 108 -4.26 8.55 -3.53
N LYS A 109 -4.59 9.76 -3.99
CA LYS A 109 -5.96 10.24 -4.11
C LYS A 109 -6.77 9.37 -5.08
N ALA A 110 -6.28 9.18 -6.30
CA ALA A 110 -6.97 8.37 -7.32
C ALA A 110 -7.18 6.91 -6.85
N THR A 111 -6.16 6.32 -6.22
CA THR A 111 -6.24 4.95 -5.68
C THR A 111 -7.26 4.87 -4.54
N SER A 112 -7.22 5.83 -3.61
CA SER A 112 -8.12 5.87 -2.45
C SER A 112 -9.56 6.14 -2.85
N ASP A 113 -9.80 7.03 -3.81
CA ASP A 113 -11.14 7.30 -4.36
C ASP A 113 -11.74 6.01 -4.95
N SER A 114 -11.00 5.34 -5.84
CA SER A 114 -11.45 4.10 -6.49
C SER A 114 -11.74 2.99 -5.48
N CYS A 115 -10.83 2.77 -4.51
CA CYS A 115 -11.01 1.73 -3.51
C CYS A 115 -12.10 2.07 -2.48
N SER A 116 -12.33 3.37 -2.21
CA SER A 116 -13.44 3.82 -1.34
C SER A 116 -14.79 3.46 -1.93
N VAL A 117 -14.97 3.67 -3.24
CA VAL A 117 -16.22 3.32 -3.93
C VAL A 117 -16.50 1.82 -3.82
N VAL A 118 -15.50 0.97 -4.10
CA VAL A 118 -15.63 -0.48 -3.97
C VAL A 118 -15.93 -0.89 -2.52
N SER A 119 -15.24 -0.31 -1.55
CA SER A 119 -15.49 -0.57 -0.12
C SER A 119 -16.89 -0.12 0.30
N ALA A 120 -17.35 1.05 -0.13
CA ALA A 120 -18.70 1.53 0.17
C ALA A 120 -19.76 0.59 -0.42
N LEU A 121 -19.57 0.12 -1.67
CA LEU A 121 -20.48 -0.83 -2.30
C LEU A 121 -20.56 -2.14 -1.52
N ILE A 122 -19.43 -2.72 -1.10
CA ILE A 122 -19.43 -3.95 -0.28
C ILE A 122 -20.10 -3.70 1.07
N ALA A 123 -19.89 -2.54 1.70
CA ALA A 123 -20.54 -2.19 2.95
C ALA A 123 -22.07 -2.15 2.78
N THR A 124 -22.57 -1.52 1.72
CA THR A 124 -24.01 -1.46 1.40
C THR A 124 -24.59 -2.84 1.15
N VAL A 125 -23.91 -3.69 0.37
CA VAL A 125 -24.35 -5.07 0.11
C VAL A 125 -24.37 -5.87 1.42
N ALA A 126 -23.31 -5.82 2.21
CA ALA A 126 -23.23 -6.53 3.50
C ALA A 126 -24.30 -6.06 4.50
N PHE A 127 -24.56 -4.75 4.56
CA PHE A 127 -25.64 -4.17 5.36
C PHE A 127 -27.01 -4.66 4.89
N ALA A 128 -27.28 -4.62 3.58
CA ALA A 128 -28.52 -5.12 3.01
C ALA A 128 -28.73 -6.61 3.34
N THR A 129 -27.71 -7.45 3.18
CA THR A 129 -27.80 -8.89 3.54
C THR A 129 -28.09 -9.14 5.02
N SER A 130 -27.68 -8.22 5.90
CA SER A 130 -27.96 -8.30 7.33
C SER A 130 -29.41 -7.88 7.66
N ALA A 131 -30.00 -6.99 6.86
CA ALA A 131 -31.39 -6.58 6.98
C ALA A 131 -32.35 -7.61 6.34
N THR A 132 -31.94 -8.28 5.27
CA THR A 132 -32.73 -9.27 4.53
C THR A 132 -32.15 -10.67 4.66
N VAL A 133 -32.28 -11.25 5.86
CA VAL A 133 -31.74 -12.58 6.14
C VAL A 133 -32.42 -13.70 5.31
N PRO A 134 -31.66 -14.67 4.76
CA PRO A 134 -32.21 -15.80 4.04
C PRO A 134 -33.24 -16.57 4.88
N GLY A 135 -34.36 -16.92 4.25
CA GLY A 135 -35.47 -17.63 4.91
C GLY A 135 -36.33 -16.77 5.84
N GLY A 136 -36.00 -15.49 6.05
CA GLY A 136 -36.79 -14.56 6.86
C GLY A 136 -36.64 -14.75 8.38
N ILE A 137 -37.40 -13.94 9.11
CA ILE A 137 -37.50 -13.95 10.57
C ILE A 137 -38.83 -14.56 11.01
N LYS A 138 -38.84 -15.25 12.15
CA LYS A 138 -40.07 -15.72 12.77
C LYS A 138 -40.82 -14.55 13.40
N GLU A 139 -42.11 -14.43 13.12
CA GLU A 139 -42.95 -13.32 13.61
C GLU A 139 -43.11 -13.30 15.13
N ASP A 140 -43.09 -14.46 15.78
CA ASP A 140 -43.29 -14.63 17.22
C ASP A 140 -42.05 -14.30 18.05
N SER A 141 -40.85 -14.66 17.56
CA SER A 141 -39.61 -14.56 18.31
C SER A 141 -38.61 -13.55 17.75
N GLY A 142 -38.83 -13.01 16.54
CA GLY A 142 -37.89 -12.16 15.82
C GLY A 142 -36.58 -12.84 15.41
N LYS A 143 -36.50 -14.18 15.53
CA LYS A 143 -35.27 -14.93 15.25
C LYS A 143 -35.24 -15.43 13.81
N PRO A 144 -34.06 -15.54 13.18
CA PRO A 144 -33.96 -16.10 11.83
C PRO A 144 -34.51 -17.53 11.77
N ILE A 145 -35.32 -17.83 10.76
CA ILE A 145 -35.94 -19.15 10.58
C ILE A 145 -34.87 -20.24 10.42
N LEU A 146 -33.74 -19.90 9.78
CA LEU A 146 -32.64 -20.80 9.47
C LEU A 146 -31.51 -20.80 10.52
N GLU A 147 -31.69 -20.20 11.71
CA GLU A 147 -30.65 -20.03 12.75
C GLU A 147 -29.90 -21.32 13.13
N ARG A 148 -30.60 -22.47 13.06
CA ARG A 148 -30.02 -23.79 13.40
C ARG A 148 -29.17 -24.39 12.27
N GLN A 149 -29.23 -23.84 11.06
CA GLN A 149 -28.46 -24.36 9.93
C GLN A 149 -27.02 -23.81 9.95
N PRO A 150 -25.99 -24.66 9.77
CA PRO A 150 -24.61 -24.22 9.81
C PRO A 150 -24.29 -23.19 8.72
N ALA A 151 -24.88 -23.33 7.53
CA ALA A 151 -24.74 -22.38 6.43
C ALA A 151 -25.24 -20.97 6.81
N PHE A 152 -26.28 -20.88 7.65
CA PHE A 152 -26.83 -19.59 8.10
C PHE A 152 -25.87 -18.88 9.05
N ARG A 153 -25.24 -19.64 9.96
CA ARG A 153 -24.22 -19.10 10.87
C ARG A 153 -23.01 -18.59 10.09
N ILE A 154 -22.54 -19.35 9.10
CA ILE A 154 -21.44 -18.93 8.23
C ILE A 154 -21.82 -17.67 7.46
N PHE A 155 -23.00 -17.63 6.86
CA PHE A 155 -23.55 -16.45 6.18
C PHE A 155 -23.56 -15.22 7.11
N ALA A 156 -24.16 -15.32 8.29
CA ALA A 156 -24.32 -14.18 9.19
C ALA A 156 -22.97 -13.65 9.69
N ILE A 157 -22.05 -14.53 10.10
CA ILE A 157 -20.72 -14.14 10.58
C ILE A 157 -19.91 -13.50 9.46
N SER A 158 -19.90 -14.10 8.27
CA SER A 158 -19.15 -13.58 7.13
C SER A 158 -19.71 -12.25 6.61
N SER A 159 -21.04 -12.06 6.58
CA SER A 159 -21.66 -10.76 6.29
C SER A 159 -21.24 -9.67 7.28
N LEU A 160 -21.21 -9.99 8.58
CA LEU A 160 -20.79 -9.04 9.61
C LEU A 160 -19.30 -8.67 9.46
N VAL A 161 -18.44 -9.67 9.24
CA VAL A 161 -17.01 -9.44 8.97
C VAL A 161 -16.84 -8.58 7.72
N ALA A 162 -17.56 -8.89 6.63
CA ALA A 162 -17.53 -8.10 5.41
C ALA A 162 -17.88 -6.63 5.68
N LEU A 163 -18.98 -6.38 6.41
CA LEU A 163 -19.43 -5.03 6.75
C LEU A 163 -18.38 -4.27 7.57
N CYS A 164 -17.90 -4.85 8.68
CA CYS A 164 -16.94 -4.20 9.57
C CYS A 164 -15.66 -3.82 8.83
N PHE A 165 -15.05 -4.77 8.12
CA PHE A 165 -13.82 -4.50 7.38
C PHE A 165 -14.05 -3.56 6.19
N SER A 166 -15.24 -3.54 5.59
CA SER A 166 -15.52 -2.57 4.53
C SER A 166 -15.62 -1.15 5.05
N VAL A 167 -16.29 -0.94 6.19
CA VAL A 167 -16.37 0.37 6.84
C VAL A 167 -14.98 0.84 7.28
N THR A 168 -14.18 -0.04 7.89
CA THR A 168 -12.78 0.28 8.23
C THR A 168 -11.99 0.69 7.00
N SER A 169 -12.14 -0.02 5.88
CA SER A 169 -11.50 0.31 4.61
C SER A 169 -11.87 1.72 4.12
N VAL A 170 -13.17 2.05 4.10
CA VAL A 170 -13.67 3.39 3.73
C VAL A 170 -13.04 4.47 4.63
N VAL A 171 -13.01 4.27 5.94
CA VAL A 171 -12.43 5.24 6.88
C VAL A 171 -10.95 5.46 6.60
N MET A 172 -10.20 4.39 6.32
CA MET A 172 -8.76 4.50 6.02
C MET A 172 -8.50 5.24 4.71
N PHE A 173 -9.27 4.96 3.65
CA PHE A 173 -9.12 5.69 2.38
C PHE A 173 -9.56 7.15 2.49
N LEU A 174 -10.63 7.44 3.23
CA LEU A 174 -11.03 8.82 3.53
C LEU A 174 -9.95 9.57 4.32
N ALA A 175 -9.27 8.89 5.24
CA ALA A 175 -8.13 9.46 5.98
C ALA A 175 -6.89 9.73 5.10
N ILE A 176 -6.79 9.10 3.92
CA ILE A 176 -5.79 9.45 2.90
C ILE A 176 -6.26 10.68 2.13
N LEU A 177 -7.51 10.69 1.66
CA LEU A 177 -8.09 11.80 0.88
C LEU A 177 -8.03 13.14 1.62
N THR A 178 -8.17 13.11 2.94
CA THR A 178 -8.12 14.30 3.82
C THR A 178 -6.72 14.66 4.31
N SER A 179 -5.68 13.93 3.89
CA SER A 179 -4.30 14.17 4.29
C SER A 179 -3.69 15.39 3.60
N ARG A 180 -2.64 15.97 4.20
CA ARG A 180 -1.95 17.17 3.71
C ARG A 180 -0.86 16.87 2.68
N TYR A 181 -0.54 15.59 2.46
CA TYR A 181 0.47 15.11 1.50
C TYR A 181 1.85 15.80 1.63
N GLN A 182 2.36 15.95 2.85
CA GLN A 182 3.72 16.48 3.07
C GLN A 182 4.75 15.36 2.93
N VAL A 183 6.00 15.70 2.57
CA VAL A 183 7.14 14.74 2.48
C VAL A 183 7.19 13.77 3.66
N LYS A 184 7.03 14.28 4.89
CA LYS A 184 7.08 13.47 6.12
C LYS A 184 5.97 12.43 6.21
N ASP A 185 4.82 12.67 5.58
CA ASP A 185 3.64 11.81 5.64
C ASP A 185 3.85 10.56 4.77
N PHE A 186 4.58 10.68 3.66
CA PHE A 186 4.97 9.57 2.78
C PHE A 186 5.93 8.57 3.44
N ARG A 187 6.57 8.94 4.55
CA ARG A 187 7.52 8.07 5.25
C ARG A 187 6.84 6.89 5.91
N ARG A 188 5.71 7.13 6.60
CA ARG A 188 5.01 6.12 7.41
C ARG A 188 3.50 6.29 7.42
N ASP A 189 2.98 7.51 7.55
CA ASP A 189 1.55 7.73 7.77
C ASP A 189 0.72 7.29 6.55
N LEU A 190 1.00 7.86 5.37
CA LEU A 190 0.27 7.56 4.14
C LEU A 190 0.41 6.08 3.71
N PRO A 191 1.62 5.48 3.68
CA PRO A 191 1.75 4.06 3.34
C PRO A 191 1.03 3.13 4.32
N ARG A 192 1.04 3.44 5.63
CA ARG A 192 0.32 2.62 6.63
C ARG A 192 -1.18 2.72 6.45
N LYS A 193 -1.71 3.93 6.22
CA LYS A 193 -3.14 4.12 5.95
C LYS A 193 -3.57 3.35 4.71
N LEU A 194 -2.79 3.45 3.64
CA LEU A 194 -3.03 2.72 2.40
C LEU A 194 -3.00 1.20 2.62
N LEU A 195 -2.01 0.71 3.37
CA LEU A 195 -1.85 -0.71 3.65
C LEU A 195 -3.02 -1.25 4.46
N LEU A 196 -3.39 -0.57 5.54
CA LEU A 196 -4.53 -0.95 6.37
C LEU A 196 -5.85 -0.90 5.60
N GLY A 197 -6.06 0.13 4.77
CA GLY A 197 -7.24 0.23 3.91
C GLY A 197 -7.34 -0.93 2.93
N LEU A 198 -6.25 -1.22 2.20
CA LEU A 198 -6.20 -2.34 1.26
C LEU A 198 -6.35 -3.70 1.96
N SER A 199 -5.65 -3.95 3.08
CA SER A 199 -5.83 -5.20 3.86
C SER A 199 -7.29 -5.39 4.25
N SER A 200 -7.93 -4.33 4.74
CA SER A 200 -9.33 -4.36 5.17
C SER A 200 -10.28 -4.61 4.00
N LEU A 201 -10.04 -3.98 2.85
CA LEU A 201 -10.77 -4.23 1.61
C LEU A 201 -10.68 -5.69 1.17
N PHE A 202 -9.48 -6.29 1.13
CA PHE A 202 -9.33 -7.69 0.73
C PHE A 202 -10.05 -8.66 1.67
N VAL A 203 -9.97 -8.43 2.98
CA VAL A 203 -10.72 -9.23 3.96
C VAL A 203 -12.23 -9.09 3.73
N SER A 204 -12.71 -7.88 3.45
CA SER A 204 -14.12 -7.63 3.16
C SER A 204 -14.58 -8.33 1.89
N ILE A 205 -13.79 -8.28 0.81
CA ILE A 205 -14.05 -8.99 -0.44
C ILE A 205 -14.14 -10.51 -0.21
N ALA A 206 -13.18 -11.09 0.51
CA ALA A 206 -13.21 -12.53 0.80
C ALA A 206 -14.45 -12.91 1.63
N ALA A 207 -14.76 -12.11 2.65
CA ALA A 207 -15.90 -12.35 3.54
C ALA A 207 -17.24 -12.23 2.82
N ILE A 208 -17.42 -11.24 1.93
CA ILE A 208 -18.68 -11.09 1.18
C ILE A 208 -18.88 -12.22 0.18
N LEU A 209 -17.81 -12.73 -0.45
CA LEU A 209 -17.89 -13.91 -1.32
C LEU A 209 -18.29 -15.17 -0.53
N VAL A 210 -17.72 -15.37 0.67
CA VAL A 210 -18.12 -16.47 1.56
C VAL A 210 -19.59 -16.34 1.98
N SER A 211 -20.02 -15.14 2.35
CA SER A 211 -21.42 -14.87 2.70
C SER A 211 -22.35 -15.18 1.53
N PHE A 212 -22.04 -14.68 0.35
CA PHE A 212 -22.85 -14.92 -0.84
C PHE A 212 -22.98 -16.42 -1.15
N CYS A 213 -21.88 -17.18 -1.12
CA CYS A 213 -21.91 -18.64 -1.29
C CYS A 213 -22.77 -19.34 -0.22
N ALA A 214 -22.65 -18.94 1.04
CA ALA A 214 -23.40 -19.54 2.15
C ALA A 214 -24.90 -19.19 2.11
N GLY A 215 -25.25 -17.96 1.73
CA GLY A 215 -26.65 -17.52 1.59
C GLY A 215 -27.34 -18.17 0.40
N HIS A 216 -26.65 -18.28 -0.74
CA HIS A 216 -27.22 -18.89 -1.93
C HIS A 216 -27.28 -20.43 -1.87
N PHE A 217 -26.53 -21.07 -0.96
CA PHE A 217 -26.71 -22.50 -0.67
C PHE A 217 -28.17 -22.83 -0.33
N PHE A 218 -28.89 -21.91 0.31
CA PHE A 218 -30.32 -22.08 0.61
C PHE A 218 -31.19 -21.98 -0.64
N VAL A 219 -30.85 -21.10 -1.58
CA VAL A 219 -31.60 -20.93 -2.84
C VAL A 219 -31.40 -22.12 -3.79
N LEU A 220 -30.17 -22.64 -3.88
CA LEU A 220 -29.80 -23.78 -4.72
C LEU A 220 -30.36 -25.12 -4.26
N LYS A 221 -30.79 -25.20 -3.00
CA LYS A 221 -31.29 -26.45 -2.40
C LYS A 221 -32.67 -26.82 -2.95
N ASP A 222 -33.46 -25.84 -3.39
CA ASP A 222 -34.85 -26.03 -3.81
C ASP A 222 -35.10 -25.89 -5.33
N GLU A 223 -34.36 -25.07 -6.11
CA GLU A 223 -34.63 -24.90 -7.56
C GLU A 223 -33.38 -24.59 -8.43
N LEU A 224 -33.39 -25.11 -9.67
CA LEU A 224 -32.52 -24.81 -10.84
C LEU A 224 -30.97 -24.83 -10.66
N LYS A 225 -30.41 -26.01 -10.36
CA LYS A 225 -28.95 -26.28 -10.35
C LYS A 225 -28.19 -25.88 -11.63
N TYR A 226 -28.83 -25.96 -12.81
CA TYR A 226 -28.16 -25.71 -14.10
C TYR A 226 -28.08 -24.21 -14.49
N ALA A 227 -29.00 -23.36 -14.02
CA ALA A 227 -29.03 -21.93 -14.36
C ALA A 227 -28.21 -21.05 -13.39
N ALA A 228 -27.81 -21.59 -12.24
CA ALA A 228 -27.06 -20.85 -11.23
C ALA A 228 -25.56 -20.70 -11.56
N PHE A 229 -24.96 -21.68 -12.24
CA PHE A 229 -23.52 -21.69 -12.55
C PHE A 229 -23.07 -20.50 -13.42
N PRO A 230 -23.79 -20.14 -14.51
CA PRO A 230 -23.47 -18.96 -15.32
C PRO A 230 -23.63 -17.65 -14.54
N VAL A 231 -24.69 -17.53 -13.72
CA VAL A 231 -24.95 -16.33 -12.91
C VAL A 231 -23.84 -16.12 -11.88
N TYR A 232 -23.35 -17.20 -11.26
CA TYR A 232 -22.22 -17.17 -10.33
C TYR A 232 -20.92 -16.74 -11.01
N ALA A 233 -20.63 -17.30 -12.19
CA ALA A 233 -19.46 -16.92 -12.96
C ALA A 233 -19.50 -15.41 -13.29
N VAL A 234 -20.64 -14.89 -13.74
CA VAL A 234 -20.80 -13.49 -14.11
C VAL A 234 -20.74 -12.54 -12.90
N THR A 235 -21.30 -12.91 -11.75
CA THR A 235 -21.30 -12.06 -10.55
C THR A 235 -19.98 -12.06 -9.79
N CYS A 236 -19.25 -13.18 -9.76
CA CYS A 236 -17.94 -13.25 -9.09
C CYS A 236 -16.80 -12.70 -9.95
N LEU A 237 -16.96 -12.66 -11.28
CA LEU A 237 -15.93 -12.21 -12.22
C LEU A 237 -15.41 -10.79 -11.95
N PRO A 238 -16.25 -9.75 -11.77
CA PRO A 238 -15.76 -8.40 -11.53
C PRO A 238 -14.98 -8.26 -10.21
N VAL A 239 -15.45 -8.92 -9.16
CA VAL A 239 -14.85 -8.88 -7.81
C VAL A 239 -13.50 -9.60 -7.81
N THR A 240 -13.43 -10.77 -8.44
CA THR A 240 -12.18 -11.54 -8.57
C THR A 240 -11.17 -10.85 -9.46
N PHE A 241 -11.59 -10.30 -10.60
CA PHE A 241 -10.74 -9.53 -11.49
C PHE A 241 -10.15 -8.30 -10.79
N PHE A 242 -10.98 -7.55 -10.05
CA PHE A 242 -10.52 -6.41 -9.27
C PHE A 242 -9.52 -6.83 -8.18
N ALA A 243 -9.81 -7.90 -7.43
CA ALA A 243 -8.90 -8.41 -6.42
C ALA A 243 -7.54 -8.81 -7.01
N ILE A 244 -7.55 -9.51 -8.15
CA ILE A 244 -6.32 -9.89 -8.87
C ILE A 244 -5.55 -8.66 -9.36
N ALA A 245 -6.25 -7.64 -9.90
CA ALA A 245 -5.61 -6.42 -10.39
C ALA A 245 -4.95 -5.59 -9.27
N GLN A 246 -5.55 -5.55 -8.07
CA GLN A 246 -5.01 -4.80 -6.93
C GLN A 246 -3.99 -5.59 -6.09
N PHE A 247 -3.94 -6.91 -6.24
CA PHE A 247 -3.07 -7.77 -5.45
C PHE A 247 -1.55 -7.49 -5.65
N PRO A 248 -1.03 -7.24 -6.87
CA PRO A 248 0.36 -6.83 -7.07
C PRO A 248 0.71 -5.58 -6.27
N LEU A 249 -0.15 -4.55 -6.32
CA LEU A 249 0.05 -3.30 -5.58
C LEU A 249 0.17 -3.53 -4.08
N TYR A 250 -0.67 -4.41 -3.53
CA TYR A 250 -0.62 -4.77 -2.11
C TYR A 250 0.70 -5.44 -1.73
N LEU A 251 1.16 -6.41 -2.52
CA LEU A 251 2.45 -7.06 -2.28
C LEU A 251 3.61 -6.07 -2.34
N ASP A 252 3.59 -5.17 -3.33
CA ASP A 252 4.61 -4.15 -3.49
C ASP A 252 4.63 -3.19 -2.29
N LEU A 253 3.46 -2.82 -1.75
CA LEU A 253 3.34 -1.98 -0.55
C LEU A 253 3.81 -2.69 0.72
N VAL A 254 3.47 -3.96 0.91
CA VAL A 254 3.97 -4.78 2.03
C VAL A 254 5.49 -4.84 1.98
N TRP A 255 6.04 -5.17 0.82
CA TRP A 255 7.49 -5.25 0.61
C TRP A 255 8.18 -3.91 0.83
N ALA A 256 7.62 -2.83 0.27
CA ALA A 256 8.10 -1.48 0.43
C ALA A 256 8.04 -1.02 1.89
N THR A 257 7.08 -1.49 2.69
CA THR A 257 6.95 -1.11 4.11
C THR A 257 7.97 -1.83 4.99
N PHE A 258 8.11 -3.15 4.85
CA PHE A 258 8.93 -3.97 5.77
C PHE A 258 10.43 -3.98 5.47
N LYS A 259 10.87 -3.73 4.22
CA LYS A 259 12.30 -3.71 3.93
C LYS A 259 13.00 -2.48 4.51
N LYS A 260 14.10 -2.71 5.23
CA LYS A 260 14.99 -1.66 5.79
C LYS A 260 15.78 -0.95 4.69
N VAL A 261 16.44 -1.73 3.84
CA VAL A 261 17.13 -1.21 2.65
C VAL A 261 16.22 -1.46 1.47
N PRO A 262 15.81 -0.40 0.76
CA PRO A 262 15.06 -0.57 -0.46
C PRO A 262 15.92 -1.36 -1.45
N LYS A 263 15.50 -2.59 -1.79
CA LYS A 263 16.21 -3.38 -2.81
C LYS A 263 15.68 -2.96 -4.19
N ARG A 264 16.48 -3.17 -5.23
CA ARG A 264 16.00 -3.14 -6.61
C ARG A 264 14.80 -4.09 -6.73
N GLY A 265 13.70 -3.63 -7.30
CA GLY A 265 12.61 -4.52 -7.70
C GLY A 265 13.15 -5.44 -8.80
N SER A 266 13.34 -6.72 -8.50
CA SER A 266 13.80 -7.72 -9.46
C SER A 266 12.60 -8.28 -10.24
N ARG A 267 11.90 -7.43 -10.97
CA ARG A 267 10.92 -7.85 -11.97
C ARG A 267 11.35 -7.23 -13.30
N ASP A 268 12.39 -7.82 -13.89
CA ASP A 268 12.77 -7.63 -15.31
C ASP A 268 13.80 -8.71 -15.74
N ASP A 269 13.72 -9.92 -15.17
CA ASP A 269 14.51 -11.08 -15.64
C ASP A 269 13.57 -12.30 -15.76
N THR A 270 12.62 -12.23 -16.69
CA THR A 270 11.99 -13.37 -17.39
C THR A 270 11.38 -12.90 -18.68
#